data_AF-H5X6S7-F1
#
_entry.id   AF-H5X6S7-F1
#
_cell.length_a   1.000
_cell.length_b   1.000
_cell.length_c   1.000
_cell.angle_alpha   90.00
_cell.angle_beta   90.00
_cell.angle_gamma   90.00
#
_symmetry.space_group_name_H-M   'P 1'
#
loop_
_entity.id
_entity.type
_entity.pdbx_description
1 polymer ?
#
loop_
_entity_poly.entity_id
_entity_poly.type
_entity_poly.pdbx_seq_one_letter_code
_entity_poly.pdbx_strand_id
1 'polypeptide(L)'
;MNNPEISFSKAAHWYFSQNYRYGTWDGEDCARDNEWSGFGFVLGSGGDPLPIPGDYLTGHQCSHMVDVSNGQAAMRLMEEAAPRKTAEWNGLLAYDYGDSAAREAADRIGDSLAGYPLLDDEDFYERERENAARVLVDSYDVPEDIAADVVSALSDDGQTLCTDCHSWDIDRIMSNLGYRECAECDKWLATTFDEPLHYDCAECYAEDDCECISVMVDGYRHGNHTVTMSDVRETLRGCEHCYPLVYPYGKNVA
;
A
#
# COMPACT_ATOMS: atom_id res chain seq x y z
N MET A 1 -41.15 -28.65 -21.27
CA MET A 1 -39.76 -28.82 -20.82
C MET A 1 -39.73 -28.22 -19.43
N ASN A 2 -39.46 -29.03 -18.40
CA ASN A 2 -39.44 -28.54 -17.03
C ASN A 2 -38.24 -27.60 -16.89
N ASN A 3 -38.46 -26.36 -16.46
CA ASN A 3 -37.39 -25.55 -15.91
C ASN A 3 -36.84 -26.35 -14.72
N PRO A 4 -35.56 -26.72 -14.68
CA PRO A 4 -34.99 -27.22 -13.43
C PRO A 4 -35.18 -26.11 -12.40
N GLU A 5 -35.87 -26.40 -11.29
CA GLU A 5 -35.94 -25.48 -10.17
C GLU A 5 -34.52 -25.15 -9.73
N ILE A 6 -34.18 -23.87 -9.72
CA ILE A 6 -32.85 -23.40 -9.31
C ILE A 6 -32.69 -23.71 -7.82
N SER A 7 -31.65 -24.46 -7.49
CA SER A 7 -31.34 -24.80 -6.11
C SER A 7 -30.39 -23.77 -5.51
N PHE A 8 -30.77 -23.18 -4.39
CA PHE A 8 -29.91 -22.26 -3.65
C PHE A 8 -29.25 -22.96 -2.47
N SER A 9 -27.96 -22.69 -2.27
CA SER A 9 -27.29 -23.08 -1.03
C SER A 9 -27.88 -22.31 0.17
N LYS A 10 -27.73 -22.87 1.38
CA LYS A 10 -28.19 -22.20 2.63
C LYS A 10 -27.54 -20.82 2.81
N ALA A 11 -26.27 -20.69 2.44
CA ALA A 11 -25.54 -19.42 2.49
C ALA A 11 -26.14 -18.39 1.53
N ALA A 12 -26.42 -18.79 0.28
CA ALA A 12 -27.07 -17.92 -0.70
C ALA A 12 -28.45 -17.47 -0.21
N HIS A 13 -29.26 -18.39 0.30
CA HIS A 13 -30.55 -18.06 0.89
C HIS A 13 -30.46 -17.04 2.03
N TRP A 14 -29.51 -17.23 2.94
CA TRP A 14 -29.32 -16.32 4.06
C TRP A 14 -28.87 -14.93 3.60
N TYR A 15 -27.90 -14.87 2.68
CA TYR A 15 -27.41 -13.61 2.12
C TYR A 15 -28.53 -12.79 1.45
N PHE A 16 -29.34 -13.43 0.61
CA PHE A 16 -30.49 -12.78 -0.04
C PHE A 16 -31.54 -12.30 0.97
N SER A 17 -31.77 -13.06 2.04
CA SER A 17 -32.74 -12.68 3.09
C SER A 17 -32.33 -11.42 3.86
N GLN A 18 -31.02 -11.16 3.97
CA GLN A 18 -30.48 -10.01 4.69
C GLN A 18 -30.29 -8.80 3.78
N ASN A 19 -29.94 -9.04 2.51
CA ASN A 19 -29.66 -7.99 1.55
C ASN A 19 -30.86 -7.78 0.62
N TYR A 20 -31.84 -7.02 1.10
CA TYR A 20 -33.08 -6.66 0.37
C TYR A 20 -32.87 -6.02 -1.01
N ARG A 21 -31.65 -5.56 -1.33
CA ARG A 21 -31.29 -5.05 -2.67
C ARG A 21 -31.10 -6.14 -3.72
N TYR A 22 -30.79 -7.37 -3.31
CA TYR A 22 -30.52 -8.50 -4.19
C TYR A 22 -31.67 -9.52 -4.15
N GLY A 23 -32.91 -9.03 -4.28
CA GLY A 23 -34.10 -9.86 -4.23
C GLY A 23 -33.96 -11.11 -5.09
N THR A 24 -34.68 -12.17 -4.71
CA THR A 24 -34.66 -13.57 -5.21
C THR A 24 -34.58 -13.81 -6.73
N TRP A 25 -34.58 -12.77 -7.55
CA TRP A 25 -34.54 -12.79 -9.01
C TRP A 25 -33.11 -12.74 -9.57
N ASP A 26 -32.16 -12.02 -8.94
CA ASP A 26 -30.82 -11.83 -9.52
C ASP A 26 -29.94 -13.10 -9.45
N GLY A 27 -30.07 -13.89 -8.39
CA GLY A 27 -29.34 -15.16 -8.26
C GLY A 27 -29.87 -16.25 -9.20
N GLU A 28 -31.18 -16.27 -9.43
CA GLU A 28 -31.81 -17.20 -10.38
C GLU A 28 -31.41 -16.86 -11.82
N ASP A 29 -31.45 -15.58 -12.17
CA ASP A 29 -31.04 -15.11 -13.48
C ASP A 29 -29.54 -15.38 -13.71
N CYS A 30 -28.68 -15.13 -12.72
CA CYS A 30 -27.24 -15.45 -12.81
C CYS A 30 -27.00 -16.95 -13.04
N ALA A 31 -27.66 -17.82 -12.28
CA ALA A 31 -27.54 -19.26 -12.47
C ALA A 31 -28.01 -19.67 -13.88
N ARG A 32 -29.13 -19.11 -14.36
CA ARG A 32 -29.64 -19.40 -15.70
C ARG A 32 -28.69 -18.92 -16.81
N ASP A 33 -28.15 -17.71 -16.68
CA ASP A 33 -27.27 -17.09 -17.67
C ASP A 33 -25.93 -17.84 -17.78
N ASN A 34 -25.50 -18.50 -16.70
CA ASN A 34 -24.32 -19.37 -16.68
C ASN A 34 -24.64 -20.86 -16.89
N GLU A 35 -25.90 -21.21 -17.20
CA GLU A 35 -26.37 -22.59 -17.38
C GLU A 35 -26.11 -23.51 -16.15
N TRP A 36 -26.14 -22.93 -14.96
CA TRP A 36 -25.96 -23.64 -13.69
C TRP A 36 -27.27 -24.27 -13.23
N SER A 37 -27.14 -25.38 -12.51
CA SER A 37 -28.28 -26.11 -11.93
C SER A 37 -28.65 -25.62 -10.53
N GLY A 38 -27.83 -24.76 -9.96
CA GLY A 38 -28.07 -24.06 -8.70
C GLY A 38 -27.06 -22.94 -8.47
N PHE A 39 -27.20 -22.25 -7.35
CA PHE A 39 -26.38 -21.10 -7.00
C PHE A 39 -25.94 -21.13 -5.54
N GLY A 40 -24.65 -20.95 -5.30
CA GLY A 40 -24.04 -20.90 -3.97
C GLY A 40 -22.93 -19.86 -3.90
N PHE A 41 -22.53 -19.49 -2.68
CA PHE A 41 -21.38 -18.64 -2.42
C PHE A 41 -20.29 -19.41 -1.71
N VAL A 42 -19.04 -19.20 -2.11
CA VAL A 42 -17.89 -19.60 -1.30
C VAL A 42 -17.91 -18.75 -0.03
N LEU A 43 -17.67 -19.35 1.13
CA LEU A 43 -17.66 -18.64 2.41
C LEU A 43 -16.25 -18.18 2.77
N GLY A 44 -16.15 -16.95 3.26
CA GLY A 44 -14.94 -16.39 3.85
C GLY A 44 -14.76 -16.78 5.33
N SER A 45 -13.71 -16.26 5.95
CA SER A 45 -13.32 -16.59 7.33
C SER A 45 -14.38 -16.21 8.39
N GLY A 46 -15.15 -15.15 8.15
CA GLY A 46 -16.25 -14.73 9.01
C GLY A 46 -17.55 -15.53 8.83
N GLY A 47 -17.59 -16.45 7.86
CA GLY A 47 -18.81 -17.15 7.45
C GLY A 47 -19.72 -16.36 6.50
N ASP A 48 -19.35 -15.11 6.19
CA ASP A 48 -19.97 -14.32 5.13
C ASP A 48 -19.47 -14.76 3.75
N PRO A 49 -20.22 -14.52 2.65
CA PRO A 49 -19.75 -14.79 1.30
C PRO A 49 -18.38 -14.15 1.01
N LEU A 50 -17.48 -14.91 0.40
CA LEU A 50 -16.14 -14.48 0.08
C LEU A 50 -16.20 -13.36 -0.98
N PRO A 51 -15.65 -12.16 -0.68
CA PRO A 51 -15.56 -11.11 -1.67
C PRO A 51 -14.63 -11.50 -2.84
N ILE A 52 -15.01 -11.10 -4.04
CA ILE A 52 -14.13 -11.03 -5.21
C ILE A 52 -13.69 -9.57 -5.33
N PRO A 53 -12.41 -9.29 -5.63
CA PRO A 53 -11.97 -7.92 -5.90
C PRO A 53 -12.85 -7.22 -6.95
N GLY A 54 -13.48 -6.13 -6.53
CA GLY A 54 -14.22 -5.18 -7.36
C GLY A 54 -14.07 -3.76 -6.81
N ASP A 55 -14.69 -2.76 -7.47
CA ASP A 55 -14.51 -1.33 -7.16
C ASP A 55 -15.12 -0.85 -5.82
N TYR A 56 -15.77 -1.74 -5.07
CA TYR A 56 -16.44 -1.39 -3.81
C TYR A 56 -15.63 -1.88 -2.61
N LEU A 57 -14.84 -0.98 -2.05
CA LEU A 57 -14.03 -1.26 -0.86
C LEU A 57 -14.32 -0.24 0.22
N THR A 58 -14.73 -0.75 1.38
CA THR A 58 -14.84 0.02 2.62
C THR A 58 -14.04 -0.72 3.67
N GLY A 59 -13.07 -0.07 4.29
CA GLY A 59 -12.28 -0.68 5.36
C GLY A 59 -10.80 -0.30 5.30
N HIS A 60 -10.01 -0.94 6.14
CA HIS A 60 -8.57 -0.76 6.22
C HIS A 60 -7.88 -1.40 5.01
N GLN A 61 -6.75 -0.83 4.57
CA GLN A 61 -5.97 -1.36 3.45
C GLN A 61 -5.58 -2.84 3.61
N CYS A 62 -5.25 -3.29 4.83
CA CYS A 62 -4.95 -4.69 5.08
C CYS A 62 -6.13 -5.62 4.79
N SER A 63 -7.36 -5.24 5.16
CA SER A 63 -8.56 -6.01 4.87
C SER A 63 -8.77 -6.15 3.36
N HIS A 64 -8.51 -5.08 2.61
CA HIS A 64 -8.58 -5.13 1.16
C HIS A 64 -7.58 -6.15 0.57
N MET A 65 -6.33 -6.16 1.04
CA MET A 65 -5.33 -7.10 0.53
C MET A 65 -5.66 -8.55 0.89
N VAL A 66 -6.25 -8.80 2.07
CA VAL A 66 -6.80 -10.10 2.45
C VAL A 66 -7.89 -10.54 1.47
N ASP A 67 -8.85 -9.66 1.17
CA ASP A 67 -9.97 -9.98 0.26
C ASP A 67 -9.48 -10.26 -1.16
N VAL A 68 -8.53 -9.46 -1.68
CA VAL A 68 -7.94 -9.68 -3.01
C VAL A 68 -7.19 -11.01 -3.04
N SER A 69 -6.35 -11.28 -2.05
CA SER A 69 -5.52 -12.48 -2.00
C SER A 69 -6.40 -13.73 -1.90
N ASN A 70 -7.35 -13.75 -0.97
CA ASN A 70 -8.27 -14.86 -0.80
C ASN A 70 -9.19 -15.04 -2.02
N GLY A 71 -9.72 -13.95 -2.59
CA GLY A 71 -10.57 -14.01 -3.77
C GLY A 71 -9.83 -14.62 -4.96
N GLN A 72 -8.59 -14.20 -5.22
CA GLN A 72 -7.79 -14.74 -6.31
C GLN A 72 -7.37 -16.20 -6.07
N ALA A 73 -6.94 -16.54 -4.85
CA ALA A 73 -6.59 -17.91 -4.49
C ALA A 73 -7.80 -18.84 -4.60
N ALA A 74 -8.97 -18.42 -4.10
CA ALA A 74 -10.20 -19.18 -4.20
C ALA A 74 -10.63 -19.37 -5.66
N MET A 75 -10.53 -18.33 -6.50
CA MET A 75 -10.81 -18.46 -7.94
C MET A 75 -9.92 -19.52 -8.60
N ARG A 76 -8.60 -19.53 -8.32
CA ARG A 76 -7.67 -20.53 -8.86
C ARG A 76 -8.06 -21.94 -8.41
N LEU A 77 -8.27 -22.13 -7.10
CA LEU A 77 -8.65 -23.42 -6.52
C LEU A 77 -9.99 -23.95 -7.07
N MET A 78 -10.96 -23.05 -7.27
CA MET A 78 -12.24 -23.40 -7.86
C MET A 78 -12.12 -23.77 -9.34
N GLU A 79 -11.37 -23.01 -10.13
CA GLU A 79 -11.18 -23.32 -11.56
C GLU A 79 -10.43 -24.64 -11.75
N GLU A 80 -9.47 -24.97 -10.89
CA GLU A 80 -8.78 -26.26 -10.89
C GLU A 80 -9.70 -27.44 -10.54
N ALA A 81 -10.59 -27.26 -9.57
CA ALA A 81 -11.46 -28.33 -9.08
C ALA A 81 -12.73 -28.50 -9.94
N ALA A 82 -13.32 -27.40 -10.41
CA ALA A 82 -14.57 -27.36 -11.15
C ALA A 82 -14.52 -26.24 -12.22
N PRO A 83 -13.86 -26.50 -13.36
CA PRO A 83 -13.66 -25.50 -14.41
C PRO A 83 -14.98 -24.88 -14.90
N ARG A 84 -15.04 -23.55 -14.99
CA ARG A 84 -16.23 -22.77 -15.41
C ARG A 84 -17.48 -22.97 -14.54
N LYS A 85 -17.31 -23.45 -13.31
CA LYS A 85 -18.39 -23.58 -12.32
C LYS A 85 -18.39 -22.47 -11.29
N THR A 86 -17.67 -21.39 -11.54
CA THR A 86 -17.63 -20.19 -10.71
C THR A 86 -17.72 -18.93 -11.55
N ALA A 87 -18.20 -17.87 -10.93
CA ALA A 87 -18.21 -16.53 -11.48
C ALA A 87 -18.19 -15.50 -10.34
N GLU A 88 -17.72 -14.30 -10.66
CA GLU A 88 -17.99 -13.12 -9.85
C GLU A 88 -19.47 -12.73 -10.00
N TRP A 89 -20.11 -12.45 -8.86
CA TRP A 89 -21.47 -11.92 -8.83
C TRP A 89 -21.58 -10.86 -7.74
N ASN A 90 -21.81 -9.61 -8.14
CA ASN A 90 -21.93 -8.45 -7.25
C ASN A 90 -20.77 -8.31 -6.23
N GLY A 91 -19.55 -8.57 -6.68
CA GLY A 91 -18.34 -8.54 -5.87
C GLY A 91 -18.16 -9.76 -4.96
N LEU A 92 -18.86 -10.87 -5.20
CA LEU A 92 -18.78 -12.10 -4.40
C LEU A 92 -18.44 -13.31 -5.28
N LEU A 93 -17.76 -14.31 -4.71
CA LEU A 93 -17.44 -15.55 -5.41
C LEU A 93 -18.63 -16.50 -5.37
N ALA A 94 -19.34 -16.62 -6.49
CA ALA A 94 -20.43 -17.55 -6.67
C ALA A 94 -20.00 -18.83 -7.39
N TYR A 95 -20.75 -19.91 -7.17
CA TYR A 95 -20.51 -21.21 -7.80
C TYR A 95 -21.80 -21.98 -8.15
N ASP A 96 -21.70 -22.92 -9.09
CA ASP A 96 -22.79 -23.83 -9.49
C ASP A 96 -23.08 -24.84 -8.37
N TYR A 97 -24.14 -24.60 -7.60
CA TYR A 97 -24.48 -25.44 -6.45
C TYR A 97 -24.87 -26.87 -6.83
N GLY A 98 -25.34 -27.12 -8.05
CA GLY A 98 -25.68 -28.49 -8.45
C GLY A 98 -24.46 -29.30 -8.90
N ASP A 99 -23.30 -28.66 -9.10
CA ASP A 99 -22.05 -29.35 -9.35
C ASP A 99 -21.43 -29.87 -8.03
N SER A 100 -21.08 -31.16 -7.97
CA SER A 100 -20.50 -31.75 -6.77
C SER A 100 -19.06 -31.32 -6.52
N ALA A 101 -18.25 -31.17 -7.57
CA ALA A 101 -16.86 -30.76 -7.44
C ALA A 101 -16.76 -29.30 -6.99
N ALA A 102 -17.63 -28.44 -7.51
CA ALA A 102 -17.73 -27.04 -7.07
C ALA A 102 -18.11 -26.94 -5.58
N ARG A 103 -19.09 -27.72 -5.12
CA ARG A 103 -19.47 -27.77 -3.70
C ARG A 103 -18.33 -28.25 -2.81
N GLU A 104 -17.67 -29.34 -3.17
CA GLU A 104 -16.53 -29.88 -2.41
C GLU A 104 -15.35 -28.90 -2.37
N ALA A 105 -15.11 -28.15 -3.46
CA ALA A 105 -14.09 -27.10 -3.48
C ALA A 105 -14.48 -25.90 -2.59
N ALA A 106 -15.73 -25.43 -2.68
CA ALA A 106 -16.24 -24.34 -1.86
C ALA A 106 -16.20 -24.68 -0.36
N ASP A 107 -16.59 -25.90 0.02
CA ASP A 107 -16.54 -26.37 1.41
C ASP A 107 -15.09 -26.43 1.92
N ARG A 108 -14.15 -26.96 1.12
CA ARG A 108 -12.72 -26.96 1.48
C ARG A 108 -12.15 -25.57 1.68
N ILE A 109 -12.48 -24.64 0.77
CA ILE A 109 -12.03 -23.24 0.88
C ILE A 109 -12.61 -22.59 2.14
N GLY A 110 -13.90 -22.77 2.40
CA GLY A 110 -14.57 -22.25 3.59
C GLY A 110 -13.99 -22.83 4.88
N ASP A 111 -13.73 -24.14 4.93
CA ASP A 111 -13.11 -24.80 6.08
C ASP A 111 -11.67 -24.30 6.32
N SER A 112 -10.88 -24.11 5.24
CA SER A 112 -9.56 -23.50 5.32
C SER A 112 -9.64 -22.09 5.91
N LEU A 113 -10.53 -21.24 5.39
CA LEU A 113 -10.69 -19.86 5.85
C LEU A 113 -11.24 -19.74 7.27
N ALA A 114 -12.06 -20.69 7.71
CA ALA A 114 -12.54 -20.78 9.09
C ALA A 114 -11.43 -21.18 10.06
N GLY A 115 -10.48 -22.02 9.62
CA GLY A 115 -9.32 -22.42 10.41
C GLY A 115 -8.19 -21.39 10.41
N TYR A 116 -8.00 -20.68 9.30
CA TYR A 116 -6.94 -19.69 9.10
C TYR A 116 -7.37 -18.64 8.05
N PRO A 117 -7.30 -17.33 8.34
CA PRO A 117 -7.99 -16.31 7.53
C PRO A 117 -7.36 -16.01 6.16
N LEU A 118 -6.33 -16.75 5.74
CA LEU A 118 -5.64 -16.58 4.47
C LEU A 118 -5.55 -17.91 3.73
N LEU A 119 -5.77 -17.87 2.41
CA LEU A 119 -5.55 -19.00 1.51
C LEU A 119 -4.14 -19.01 0.91
N ASP A 120 -3.51 -17.85 0.83
CA ASP A 120 -2.20 -17.65 0.20
C ASP A 120 -1.42 -16.56 0.94
N ASP A 121 -0.60 -17.00 1.92
CA ASP A 121 0.22 -16.11 2.74
C ASP A 121 1.28 -15.35 1.93
N GLU A 122 1.83 -15.99 0.90
CA GLU A 122 2.90 -15.41 0.08
C GLU A 122 2.36 -14.27 -0.77
N ASP A 123 1.24 -14.49 -1.47
CA ASP A 123 0.56 -13.46 -2.25
C ASP A 123 0.07 -12.31 -1.35
N PHE A 124 -0.51 -12.61 -0.18
CA PHE A 124 -0.92 -11.57 0.77
C PHE A 124 0.28 -10.72 1.24
N TYR A 125 1.38 -11.36 1.60
CA TYR A 125 2.57 -10.67 2.08
C TYR A 125 3.23 -9.81 1.00
N GLU A 126 3.34 -10.32 -0.24
CA GLU A 126 3.86 -9.55 -1.38
C GLU A 126 3.01 -8.31 -1.63
N ARG A 127 1.69 -8.50 -1.70
CA ARG A 127 0.70 -7.42 -1.81
C ARG A 127 0.86 -6.37 -0.72
N GLU A 128 0.93 -6.79 0.53
CA GLU A 128 1.05 -5.89 1.67
C GLU A 128 2.31 -5.02 1.57
N ARG A 129 3.45 -5.63 1.20
CA ARG A 129 4.71 -4.92 0.99
C ARG A 129 4.67 -3.96 -0.20
N GLU A 130 4.12 -4.37 -1.33
CA GLU A 130 3.98 -3.51 -2.52
C GLU A 130 3.11 -2.29 -2.21
N ASN A 131 1.98 -2.49 -1.52
CA ASN A 131 1.13 -1.40 -1.10
C ASN A 131 1.84 -0.46 -0.12
N ALA A 132 2.57 -1.01 0.85
CA ALA A 132 3.33 -0.20 1.80
C ALA A 132 4.43 0.62 1.12
N ALA A 133 5.18 0.01 0.19
CA ALA A 133 6.19 0.71 -0.60
C ALA A 133 5.59 1.86 -1.40
N ARG A 134 4.44 1.64 -2.06
CA ARG A 134 3.71 2.71 -2.75
C ARG A 134 3.31 3.85 -1.81
N VAL A 135 2.77 3.53 -0.63
CA VAL A 135 2.36 4.54 0.36
C VAL A 135 3.56 5.36 0.85
N LEU A 136 4.71 4.72 1.07
CA LEU A 136 5.95 5.41 1.46
C LEU A 136 6.40 6.41 0.40
N VAL A 137 6.34 6.05 -0.88
CA VAL A 137 6.70 6.95 -1.98
C VAL A 137 5.67 8.08 -2.13
N ASP A 138 4.38 7.74 -2.14
CA ASP A 138 3.31 8.70 -2.46
C ASP A 138 2.99 9.66 -1.29
N SER A 139 3.16 9.22 -0.04
CA SER A 139 2.70 9.95 1.15
C SER A 139 3.80 10.38 2.12
N TYR A 140 4.98 9.78 2.04
CA TYR A 140 6.11 10.07 2.94
C TYR A 140 7.37 10.53 2.18
N ASP A 141 7.25 10.79 0.87
CA ASP A 141 8.33 11.24 -0.02
C ASP A 141 9.60 10.35 0.03
N VAL A 142 9.45 9.09 0.46
CA VAL A 142 10.57 8.13 0.52
C VAL A 142 11.04 7.85 -0.91
N PRO A 143 12.34 7.92 -1.20
CA PRO A 143 12.88 7.58 -2.51
C PRO A 143 12.51 6.15 -2.92
N GLU A 144 12.02 5.98 -4.16
CA GLU A 144 11.50 4.70 -4.68
C GLU A 144 12.53 3.57 -4.62
N ASP A 145 13.82 3.89 -4.82
CA ASP A 145 14.92 2.94 -4.81
C ASP A 145 15.21 2.32 -3.43
N ILE A 146 14.76 2.97 -2.35
CA ILE A 146 14.92 2.45 -0.98
C ILE A 146 13.60 2.07 -0.31
N ALA A 147 12.45 2.29 -0.96
CA ALA A 147 11.14 2.03 -0.36
C ALA A 147 11.02 0.58 0.14
N ALA A 148 11.56 -0.40 -0.60
CA ALA A 148 11.58 -1.80 -0.19
C ALA A 148 12.43 -2.07 1.07
N ASP A 149 13.55 -1.34 1.24
CA ASP A 149 14.39 -1.44 2.43
C ASP A 149 13.69 -0.82 3.64
N VAL A 150 12.98 0.30 3.45
CA VAL A 150 12.16 0.93 4.48
C VAL A 150 11.01 0.03 4.93
N VAL A 151 10.30 -0.62 4.00
CA VAL A 151 9.27 -1.63 4.33
C VAL A 151 9.86 -2.78 5.16
N SER A 152 11.06 -3.24 4.80
CA SER A 152 11.74 -4.32 5.52
C SER A 152 12.13 -3.87 6.94
N ALA A 153 12.67 -2.65 7.08
CA ALA A 153 13.01 -2.08 8.37
C ALA A 153 11.78 -1.83 9.27
N LEU A 154 10.65 -1.40 8.71
CA LEU A 154 9.37 -1.30 9.43
C LEU A 154 8.91 -2.66 9.96
N SER A 155 9.04 -3.71 9.14
CA SER A 155 8.68 -5.07 9.53
C SER A 155 9.60 -5.61 10.63
N ASP A 156 10.91 -5.39 10.52
CA ASP A 156 11.91 -5.79 11.52
C ASP A 156 11.72 -5.06 12.86
N ASP A 157 11.18 -3.85 12.82
CA ASP A 157 10.79 -3.05 13.98
C ASP A 157 9.44 -3.48 14.59
N GLY A 158 8.77 -4.47 13.98
CA GLY A 158 7.50 -5.03 14.45
C GLY A 158 6.27 -4.17 14.13
N GLN A 159 6.39 -3.23 13.19
CA GLN A 159 5.27 -2.40 12.75
C GLN A 159 4.41 -3.15 11.73
N THR A 160 3.10 -2.92 11.77
CA THR A 160 2.21 -3.45 10.73
C THR A 160 2.34 -2.60 9.47
N LEU A 161 2.30 -3.23 8.30
CA LEU A 161 2.42 -2.55 7.00
C LEU A 161 1.11 -1.90 6.51
N CYS A 162 0.13 -1.74 7.41
CA CYS A 162 -1.12 -1.04 7.16
C CYS A 162 -1.14 0.28 7.92
N THR A 163 -1.15 1.39 7.19
CA THR A 163 -1.15 2.76 7.75
C THR A 163 -2.45 3.11 8.48
N ASP A 164 -3.57 2.46 8.13
CA ASP A 164 -4.83 2.61 8.86
C ASP A 164 -4.79 1.94 10.24
N CYS A 165 -3.94 0.92 10.40
CA CYS A 165 -3.78 0.17 11.66
C CYS A 165 -2.70 0.77 12.55
N HIS A 166 -1.66 1.38 11.96
CA HIS A 166 -0.50 1.86 12.69
C HIS A 166 0.12 3.07 11.99
N SER A 167 0.43 4.12 12.76
CA SER A 167 1.19 5.27 12.27
C SER A 167 2.67 4.96 12.24
N TRP A 168 3.31 4.98 11.08
CA TRP A 168 4.74 4.68 10.97
C TRP A 168 5.63 5.80 11.49
N ASP A 169 6.66 5.43 12.24
CA ASP A 169 7.75 6.33 12.68
C ASP A 169 8.85 6.40 11.60
N ILE A 170 8.52 7.06 10.48
CA ILE A 170 9.39 7.10 9.30
C ILE A 170 10.72 7.78 9.61
N ASP A 171 10.72 8.88 10.36
CA ASP A 171 11.94 9.62 10.70
C ASP A 171 12.99 8.74 11.40
N ARG A 172 12.55 7.92 12.35
CA ARG A 172 13.44 7.00 13.05
C ARG A 172 13.92 5.88 12.14
N ILE A 173 13.03 5.29 11.34
CA ILE A 173 13.40 4.21 10.41
C ILE A 173 14.40 4.72 9.37
N MET A 174 14.12 5.86 8.75
CA MET A 174 15.00 6.53 7.80
C MET A 174 16.34 6.90 8.44
N SER A 175 16.33 7.45 9.66
CA SER A 175 17.56 7.76 10.41
C SER A 175 18.41 6.50 10.66
N ASN A 176 17.78 5.38 11.00
CA ASN A 176 18.49 4.10 11.19
C ASN A 176 19.10 3.56 9.89
N LEU A 177 18.48 3.86 8.74
CA LEU A 177 18.99 3.53 7.41
C LEU A 177 20.05 4.53 6.90
N GLY A 178 20.38 5.56 7.69
CA GLY A 178 21.38 6.58 7.33
C GLY A 178 20.83 7.68 6.43
N TYR A 179 19.53 7.98 6.56
CA TYR A 179 18.86 9.07 5.87
C TYR A 179 18.44 10.16 6.85
N ARG A 180 18.42 11.41 6.36
CA ARG A 180 17.95 12.58 7.09
C ARG A 180 17.14 13.45 6.15
N GLU A 181 16.13 14.14 6.67
CA GLU A 181 15.37 15.13 5.88
C GLU A 181 16.24 16.36 5.59
N CYS A 182 16.09 16.88 4.38
CA CYS A 182 16.63 18.16 3.98
C CYS A 182 15.99 19.28 4.81
N ALA A 183 16.80 20.14 5.41
CA ALA A 183 16.33 21.21 6.30
C ALA A 183 15.43 22.26 5.63
N GLU A 184 15.29 22.26 4.30
CA GLU A 184 14.52 23.24 3.53
C GLU A 184 13.35 22.67 2.73
N CYS A 185 13.42 21.41 2.31
CA CYS A 185 12.43 20.85 1.38
C CYS A 185 11.82 19.54 1.85
N ASP A 186 12.13 19.12 3.08
CA ASP A 186 11.63 17.92 3.78
C ASP A 186 11.91 16.59 3.05
N LYS A 187 12.58 16.61 1.89
CA LYS A 187 12.97 15.41 1.15
C LYS A 187 14.17 14.72 1.78
N TRP A 188 14.20 13.40 1.69
CA TRP A 188 15.24 12.55 2.26
C TRP A 188 16.59 12.63 1.51
N LEU A 189 17.68 12.67 2.30
CA LEU A 189 19.07 12.65 1.86
C LEU A 189 19.82 11.51 2.53
N ALA A 190 20.61 10.76 1.77
CA ALA A 190 21.52 9.74 2.30
C ALA A 190 22.69 10.43 3.02
N THR A 191 22.59 10.57 4.34
CA THR A 191 23.59 11.25 5.16
C THR A 191 23.36 11.03 6.65
N THR A 192 24.42 11.20 7.43
CA THR A 192 24.36 11.22 8.91
C THR A 192 24.58 12.61 9.48
N PHE A 193 24.83 13.62 8.63
CA PHE A 193 25.01 15.00 9.07
C PHE A 193 23.69 15.61 9.52
N ASP A 194 23.76 16.47 10.55
CA ASP A 194 22.61 17.23 11.04
C ASP A 194 22.34 18.44 10.14
N GLU A 195 21.07 18.84 10.02
CA GLU A 195 20.59 19.92 9.13
C GLU A 195 21.16 19.83 7.68
N PRO A 196 21.06 18.67 6.98
CA PRO A 196 21.60 18.54 5.64
C PRO A 196 20.73 19.29 4.62
N LEU A 197 21.32 19.63 3.47
CA LEU A 197 20.67 20.31 2.37
C LEU A 197 20.93 19.59 1.05
N HIS A 198 19.90 19.54 0.22
CA HIS A 198 20.10 19.29 -1.20
C HIS A 198 20.90 20.45 -1.80
N TYR A 199 21.75 20.17 -2.79
CA TYR A 199 22.54 21.21 -3.45
C TYR A 199 21.67 22.36 -3.96
N ASP A 200 20.52 22.06 -4.57
CA ASP A 200 19.61 23.08 -5.09
C ASP A 200 18.94 23.91 -3.98
N CYS A 201 18.70 23.31 -2.79
CA CYS A 201 18.24 24.04 -1.62
C CYS A 201 19.32 24.96 -1.06
N ALA A 202 20.58 24.52 -1.08
CA ALA A 202 21.70 25.36 -0.68
C ALA A 202 21.92 26.54 -1.65
N GLU A 203 21.71 26.35 -2.96
CA GLU A 203 21.81 27.43 -3.96
C GLU A 203 20.77 28.55 -3.76
N CYS A 204 19.64 28.27 -3.11
CA CYS A 204 18.66 29.31 -2.76
C CYS A 204 19.22 30.40 -1.82
N TYR A 205 20.37 30.14 -1.19
CA TYR A 205 21.09 31.09 -0.35
C TYR A 205 22.12 31.93 -1.11
N ALA A 206 22.30 31.72 -2.41
CA ALA A 206 23.16 32.54 -3.25
C ALA A 206 22.56 33.95 -3.41
N GLU A 207 23.43 34.96 -3.41
CA GLU A 207 23.06 36.37 -3.63
C GLU A 207 23.38 36.76 -5.08
N ASP A 208 22.55 37.59 -5.70
CA ASP A 208 22.67 37.95 -7.13
C ASP A 208 24.06 38.51 -7.53
N ASP A 209 24.71 39.24 -6.60
CA ASP A 209 26.02 39.86 -6.82
C ASP A 209 27.18 39.11 -6.12
N CYS A 210 26.96 37.86 -5.67
CA CYS A 210 28.01 37.07 -5.01
C CYS A 210 27.92 35.55 -5.21
N GLU A 211 28.98 34.97 -5.77
CA GLU A 211 29.08 33.55 -6.11
C GLU A 211 29.57 32.65 -4.95
N CYS A 212 29.72 33.17 -3.72
CA CYS A 212 30.39 32.41 -2.65
C CYS A 212 29.64 31.11 -2.28
N ILE A 213 28.31 31.13 -2.29
CA ILE A 213 27.48 29.95 -2.03
C ILE A 213 27.55 28.98 -3.21
N SER A 214 27.37 29.47 -4.44
CA SER A 214 27.41 28.61 -5.63
C SER A 214 28.78 27.94 -5.81
N VAL A 215 29.89 28.64 -5.53
CA VAL A 215 31.24 28.05 -5.55
C VAL A 215 31.40 26.97 -4.47
N MET A 216 30.83 27.18 -3.28
CA MET A 216 30.84 26.18 -2.21
C MET A 216 30.02 24.95 -2.61
N VAL A 217 28.79 25.16 -3.08
CA VAL A 217 27.89 24.08 -3.52
C VAL A 217 28.52 23.29 -4.65
N ASP A 218 29.09 23.95 -5.67
CA ASP A 218 29.79 23.28 -6.76
C ASP A 218 31.00 22.49 -6.25
N GLY A 219 31.78 23.03 -5.32
CA GLY A 219 32.89 22.32 -4.69
C GLY A 219 32.45 21.04 -3.97
N TYR A 220 31.38 21.12 -3.17
CA TYR A 220 30.83 19.98 -2.44
C TYR A 220 30.22 18.95 -3.39
N ARG A 221 29.50 19.41 -4.42
CA ARG A 221 28.92 18.57 -5.47
C ARG A 221 29.99 17.77 -6.21
N HIS A 222 31.09 18.39 -6.63
CA HIS A 222 32.20 17.70 -7.29
C HIS A 222 32.98 16.78 -6.34
N GLY A 223 33.02 17.11 -5.04
CA GLY A 223 33.62 16.29 -3.99
C GLY A 223 32.72 15.15 -3.47
N ASN A 224 31.45 15.10 -3.89
CA ASN A 224 30.42 14.21 -3.33
C ASN A 224 30.29 14.36 -1.81
N HIS A 225 30.27 15.60 -1.33
CA HIS A 225 30.09 15.95 0.09
C HIS A 225 28.68 16.48 0.34
N THR A 226 28.04 16.03 1.43
CA THR A 226 26.78 16.62 1.88
C THR A 226 26.98 18.07 2.28
N VAL A 227 26.14 18.97 1.78
CA VAL A 227 26.06 20.36 2.26
C VAL A 227 25.14 20.42 3.47
N THR A 228 25.51 21.20 4.48
CA THR A 228 24.67 21.44 5.68
C THR A 228 24.33 22.92 5.83
N MET A 229 23.30 23.21 6.65
CA MET A 229 23.01 24.58 7.07
C MET A 229 24.20 25.26 7.76
N SER A 230 25.07 24.50 8.43
CA SER A 230 26.28 25.04 9.03
C SER A 230 27.25 25.56 7.97
N ASP A 231 27.48 24.79 6.89
CA ASP A 231 28.37 25.18 5.79
C ASP A 231 27.89 26.46 5.09
N VAL A 232 26.57 26.56 4.85
CA VAL A 232 25.93 27.77 4.29
C VAL A 232 26.16 28.97 5.21
N ARG A 233 25.86 28.83 6.51
CA ARG A 233 26.04 29.91 7.50
C ARG A 233 27.51 30.34 7.60
N GLU A 234 28.45 29.41 7.57
CA GLU A 234 29.89 29.70 7.63
C GLU A 234 30.38 30.42 6.36
N THR A 235 29.92 29.98 5.18
CA THR A 235 30.28 30.59 3.90
C THR A 235 29.75 32.02 3.79
N LEU A 236 28.48 32.24 4.13
CA LEU A 236 27.89 33.58 4.19
C LEU A 236 28.62 34.47 5.20
N ARG A 237 29.09 33.90 6.31
CA ARG A 237 29.84 34.65 7.32
C ARG A 237 31.26 35.01 6.88
N GLY A 238 31.90 34.15 6.09
CA GLY A 238 33.25 34.37 5.58
C GLY A 238 33.30 35.38 4.42
N CYS A 239 32.17 35.58 3.73
CA CYS A 239 32.09 36.47 2.57
C CYS A 239 31.92 37.94 2.99
N GLU A 240 32.84 38.81 2.57
CA GLU A 240 32.77 40.26 2.86
C GLU A 240 31.53 40.94 2.28
N HIS A 241 30.97 40.39 1.20
CA HIS A 241 29.77 40.89 0.54
C HIS A 241 28.49 40.35 1.18
N CYS A 242 28.39 39.03 1.41
CA CYS A 242 27.16 38.42 1.95
C CYS A 242 27.00 38.68 3.45
N TYR A 243 28.09 38.72 4.23
CA TYR A 243 28.03 38.94 5.68
C TYR A 243 27.20 40.18 6.07
N PRO A 244 27.45 41.39 5.54
CA PRO A 244 26.68 42.58 5.91
C PRO A 244 25.22 42.56 5.42
N LEU A 245 24.90 41.80 4.38
CA LEU A 245 23.51 41.66 3.88
C LEU A 245 22.69 40.75 4.79
N VAL A 246 23.25 39.61 5.18
CA VAL A 246 22.59 38.60 6.02
C VAL A 246 22.65 38.96 7.52
N TYR A 247 23.75 39.59 7.96
CA TYR A 247 23.99 39.99 9.35
C TYR A 247 24.31 41.50 9.47
N PRO A 248 23.35 42.40 9.15
CA PRO A 248 23.60 43.85 9.07
C PRO A 248 24.06 44.48 10.39
N TYR A 249 23.76 43.84 11.53
CA TYR A 249 24.16 44.29 12.87
C TYR A 249 25.31 43.47 13.48
N GLY A 250 25.89 42.51 12.73
CA GLY A 250 26.90 41.57 13.22
C GLY A 250 28.34 42.11 13.19
N LYS A 251 28.62 43.14 12.37
CA LYS A 251 29.90 43.84 12.41
C LYS A 251 29.99 44.65 13.69
N ASN A 252 30.55 44.07 14.74
CA ASN A 252 31.21 44.88 15.77
C ASN A 252 32.34 45.63 15.06
N VAL A 253 32.07 46.92 14.81
CA VAL A 253 33.06 47.89 14.37
C VAL A 253 34.18 47.85 15.41
N ALA A 254 35.40 47.54 14.96
CA ALA A 254 36.61 47.60 15.78
C ALA A 254 36.85 49.02 16.31
#